data_AF-A0A948AZV6-F1
#
_entry.id   AF-A0A948AZV6-F1
#
_cell.length_a   1.000
_cell.length_b   1.000
_cell.length_c   1.000
_cell.angle_alpha   90.00
_cell.angle_beta   90.00
_cell.angle_gamma   90.00
#
_symmetry.space_group_name_H-M   'P 1'
#
loop_
_entity.id
_entity.type
_entity.pdbx_description
1 polymer ?
#
loop_
_entity_poly.entity_id
_entity_poly.type
_entity_poly.pdbx_seq_one_letter_code
_entity_poly.pdbx_strand_id
1 'polypeptide(L)'
;MTRKQVSGKKTDFLKLSIDDQVLLINEALSEQVYAALEMDGGGMEIMDIEGTDVLIRYHGACGNCPISESGTLVFIQNTLQKKVDPRIQVKIV
;
A
#
# COMPACT_ATOMS: atom_id res chain seq x y z
N MET A 1 4.69 5.98 -37.98
CA MET A 1 4.28 5.36 -36.70
C MET A 1 5.55 5.16 -35.88
N THR A 2 5.77 5.73 -34.71
CA THR A 2 5.06 5.47 -33.44
C THR A 2 5.26 6.64 -32.47
N ARG A 3 4.15 7.18 -31.98
CA ARG A 3 4.07 8.20 -30.94
C ARG A 3 4.30 7.49 -29.60
N LYS A 4 5.55 7.44 -29.10
CA LYS A 4 5.82 6.84 -27.78
C LYS A 4 5.45 7.88 -26.72
N GLN A 5 4.36 7.58 -26.02
CA GLN A 5 3.78 8.44 -24.99
C GLN A 5 4.76 8.68 -23.82
N VAL A 6 4.54 9.85 -23.23
CA VAL A 6 5.12 10.47 -22.04
C VAL A 6 5.42 9.47 -20.92
N SER A 7 6.71 9.27 -20.63
CA SER A 7 7.20 8.50 -19.48
C SER A 7 7.58 9.46 -18.35
N GLY A 8 6.58 9.92 -17.58
CA GLY A 8 6.82 10.76 -16.40
C GLY A 8 7.25 9.91 -15.19
N LYS A 9 8.52 10.00 -14.80
CA LYS A 9 9.10 9.75 -13.44
C LYS A 9 8.27 8.86 -12.47
N LYS A 10 7.95 7.62 -12.82
CA LYS A 10 7.24 6.64 -11.95
C LYS A 10 7.59 5.22 -12.35
N THR A 11 8.88 4.89 -12.46
CA THR A 11 9.34 3.57 -12.97
C THR A 11 10.41 2.93 -12.08
N ASP A 12 10.71 3.54 -10.94
CA ASP A 12 11.82 3.11 -10.10
C ASP A 12 11.38 2.08 -9.06
N PHE A 13 10.13 2.13 -8.58
CA PHE A 13 9.61 1.16 -7.61
C PHE A 13 9.74 -0.30 -8.11
N LEU A 14 9.29 -0.58 -9.34
CA LEU A 14 9.38 -1.91 -9.96
C LEU A 14 10.82 -2.38 -10.24
N LYS A 15 11.82 -1.49 -10.16
CA LYS A 15 13.24 -1.82 -10.38
C LYS A 15 13.99 -2.05 -9.07
N LEU A 16 13.38 -1.74 -7.93
CA LEU A 16 13.97 -1.96 -6.61
C LEU A 16 13.88 -3.45 -6.24
N SER A 17 14.80 -3.89 -5.37
CA SER A 17 14.70 -5.21 -4.75
C SER A 17 13.43 -5.30 -3.90
N ILE A 18 12.94 -6.52 -3.64
CA ILE A 18 11.77 -6.71 -2.77
C ILE A 18 12.01 -6.06 -1.40
N ASP A 19 13.20 -6.22 -0.82
CA ASP A 19 13.55 -5.61 0.48
C ASP A 19 13.42 -4.08 0.45
N ASP A 20 13.93 -3.43 -0.60
CA ASP A 20 13.85 -1.96 -0.75
C ASP A 20 12.40 -1.51 -0.97
N GLN A 21 11.61 -2.27 -1.73
CA GLN A 21 10.19 -1.99 -1.94
C GLN A 21 9.41 -2.08 -0.63
N VAL A 22 9.65 -3.13 0.16
CA VAL A 22 9.05 -3.30 1.48
C VAL A 22 9.45 -2.15 2.40
N LEU A 23 10.74 -1.77 2.44
CA LEU A 23 11.21 -0.67 3.27
C LEU A 23 10.52 0.65 2.92
N LEU A 24 10.45 0.98 1.63
CA LEU A 24 9.79 2.19 1.13
C LEU A 24 8.29 2.22 1.46
N ILE A 25 7.61 1.09 1.26
CA ILE A 25 6.20 0.96 1.61
C ILE A 25 6.03 1.10 3.13
N ASN A 26 6.86 0.42 3.91
CA ASN A 26 6.78 0.44 5.37
C ASN A 26 7.02 1.85 5.92
N GLU A 27 7.99 2.61 5.40
CA GLU A 27 8.17 4.02 5.74
C GLU A 27 6.97 4.88 5.33
N ALA A 28 6.42 4.66 4.13
CA ALA A 28 5.26 5.42 3.67
C ALA A 28 4.03 5.19 4.58
N LEU A 29 3.84 3.95 5.04
CA LEU A 29 2.78 3.53 5.94
C LEU A 29 3.04 3.96 7.39
N SER A 30 4.28 3.93 7.86
CA SER A 30 4.56 4.18 9.28
C SER A 30 4.20 5.57 9.75
N GLU A 31 4.32 6.56 8.87
CA GLU A 31 4.01 7.95 9.23
C GLU A 31 2.51 8.23 9.40
N GLN A 32 1.62 7.49 8.74
CA GLN A 32 0.17 7.81 8.72
C GLN A 32 -0.72 6.62 9.03
N VAL A 33 -0.38 5.46 8.50
CA VAL A 33 -1.20 4.26 8.61
C VAL A 33 -1.01 3.59 9.96
N TYR A 34 0.21 3.35 10.45
CA TYR A 34 0.37 2.73 11.78
C TYR A 34 -0.27 3.57 12.89
N ALA A 35 -0.10 4.90 12.85
CA ALA A 35 -0.78 5.79 13.80
C ALA A 35 -2.32 5.70 13.70
N ALA A 36 -2.88 5.62 12.49
CA ALA A 36 -4.32 5.43 12.31
C ALA A 36 -4.80 4.06 12.80
N LEU A 37 -4.02 3.00 12.56
CA LEU A 37 -4.33 1.64 12.98
C LEU A 37 -4.26 1.48 14.50
N GLU A 38 -3.25 2.08 15.14
CA GLU A 38 -3.14 2.10 16.61
C GLU A 38 -4.33 2.82 17.26
N MET A 39 -4.79 3.93 16.67
CA MET A 39 -6.01 4.61 17.11
C MET A 39 -7.27 3.74 16.96
N ASP A 40 -7.36 2.96 15.88
CA ASP A 40 -8.46 2.01 15.64
C ASP A 40 -8.32 0.70 16.45
N GLY A 41 -7.24 0.52 17.22
CA GLY A 41 -6.96 -0.70 17.97
C GLY A 41 -6.65 -1.91 17.08
N GLY A 42 -6.22 -1.65 15.84
CA GLY A 42 -5.86 -2.66 14.85
C GLY A 42 -4.38 -2.63 14.47
N GLY A 43 -4.04 -3.42 13.47
CA GLY A 43 -2.71 -3.52 12.89
C GLY A 43 -2.77 -4.00 11.44
N MET A 44 -1.63 -4.03 10.77
CA MET A 44 -1.49 -4.62 9.45
C MET A 44 -0.07 -5.17 9.26
N GLU A 45 0.05 -6.19 8.41
CA GLU A 45 1.33 -6.72 7.96
C GLU A 45 1.36 -6.81 6.44
N ILE A 46 2.52 -6.57 5.85
CA ILE A 46 2.76 -6.78 4.42
C ILE A 46 3.13 -8.25 4.25
N MET A 47 2.32 -9.00 3.51
CA MET A 47 2.56 -10.40 3.25
C MET A 47 3.47 -10.58 2.03
N ASP A 48 3.17 -9.88 0.94
CA ASP A 48 3.89 -10.02 -0.32
C ASP A 48 3.69 -8.79 -1.23
N ILE A 49 4.58 -8.62 -2.21
CA ILE A 49 4.51 -7.53 -3.20
C ILE A 49 4.72 -8.10 -4.59
N GLU A 50 3.66 -8.09 -5.39
CA GLU A 50 3.66 -8.54 -6.78
C GLU A 50 3.62 -7.33 -7.71
N GLY A 51 4.79 -6.77 -8.00
CA GLY A 51 4.97 -5.66 -8.93
C GLY A 51 4.35 -4.35 -8.43
N THR A 52 3.05 -4.16 -8.64
CA THR A 52 2.28 -3.03 -8.08
C THR A 52 1.17 -3.47 -7.13
N ASP A 53 0.91 -4.76 -7.03
CA ASP A 53 -0.04 -5.31 -6.08
C ASP A 53 0.67 -5.58 -4.75
N VAL A 54 0.19 -4.95 -3.68
CA VAL A 54 0.70 -5.14 -2.32
C VAL A 54 -0.34 -5.95 -1.56
N LEU A 55 0.06 -7.16 -1.18
CA LEU A 55 -0.76 -8.09 -0.42
C LEU A 55 -0.53 -7.82 1.05
N ILE A 56 -1.59 -7.44 1.76
CA ILE A 56 -1.53 -7.11 3.18
C ILE A 56 -2.47 -8.02 3.96
N ARG A 57 -2.09 -8.29 5.20
CA ARG A 57 -2.96 -8.88 6.19
C ARG A 57 -3.40 -7.78 7.15
N TYR A 58 -4.69 -7.50 7.17
CA TYR A 58 -5.27 -6.53 8.09
C TYR A 58 -5.67 -7.21 9.39
N HIS A 59 -5.29 -6.63 10.53
CA HIS A 59 -5.53 -7.11 11.89
C HIS A 59 -6.33 -6.05 12.67
N GLY A 60 -7.55 -5.72 12.25
CA GLY A 60 -8.37 -4.72 12.93
C GLY A 60 -9.01 -5.19 14.25
N ALA A 61 -9.34 -4.25 15.15
CA ALA A 61 -10.15 -4.50 16.34
C ALA A 61 -11.56 -5.04 16.02
N CYS A 62 -12.06 -4.73 14.82
CA CYS A 62 -13.36 -5.16 14.33
C CYS A 62 -13.18 -6.27 13.27
N GLY A 63 -12.55 -7.38 13.62
CA GLY A 63 -12.25 -8.52 12.73
C GLY A 63 -13.46 -9.23 12.09
N ASN A 64 -14.65 -8.64 12.13
CA ASN A 64 -15.90 -9.21 11.60
C ASN A 64 -16.89 -8.15 11.06
N CYS A 65 -16.47 -6.90 10.82
CA CYS A 65 -17.32 -5.85 10.24
C CYS A 65 -16.91 -5.53 8.80
N PRO A 66 -17.63 -6.04 7.78
CA PRO A 66 -17.26 -5.85 6.37
C PRO A 66 -17.27 -4.37 5.90
N ILE A 67 -17.90 -3.49 6.68
CA ILE A 67 -18.04 -2.06 6.34
C ILE A 67 -16.80 -1.26 6.77
N SER A 68 -16.10 -1.65 7.85
CA SER A 68 -14.95 -0.88 8.36
C SER A 68 -13.65 -1.17 7.60
N GLU A 69 -13.47 -2.39 7.07
CA GLU A 69 -12.27 -2.74 6.28
C GLU A 69 -12.16 -1.91 4.99
N SER A 70 -13.30 -1.61 4.36
CA SER A 70 -13.35 -0.91 3.08
C SER A 70 -12.76 0.50 3.15
N GLY A 71 -13.09 1.27 4.19
CA GLY A 71 -12.61 2.65 4.36
C GLY A 71 -11.11 2.72 4.67
N THR A 72 -10.64 1.86 5.57
CA THR A 72 -9.23 1.81 5.96
C THR A 72 -8.35 1.34 4.82
N LEU A 73 -8.78 0.34 4.03
CA LEU A 73 -8.06 -0.10 2.84
C LEU A 73 -7.89 0.99 1.80
N VAL A 74 -8.95 1.74 1.52
CA VAL A 74 -8.92 2.86 0.58
C VAL A 74 -7.97 3.96 1.07
N PHE A 75 -7.90 4.20 2.37
CA PHE A 75 -6.95 5.14 2.95
C PHE A 75 -5.49 4.67 2.77
N ILE A 76 -5.20 3.40 3.07
CA ILE A 76 -3.87 2.79 2.91
C ILE A 76 -3.43 2.86 1.45
N GLN A 77 -4.31 2.43 0.53
CA GLN A 77 -4.06 2.45 -0.91
C GLN A 77 -3.77 3.88 -1.39
N ASN A 78 -4.60 4.86 -1.02
CA ASN A 78 -4.37 6.25 -1.40
C ASN A 78 -3.04 6.80 -0.87
N THR A 79 -2.64 6.41 0.34
CA THR A 79 -1.38 6.84 0.94
C THR A 79 -0.19 6.32 0.14
N LEU A 80 -0.19 5.02 -0.19
CA LEU A 80 0.84 4.40 -1.04
C LEU A 80 0.86 4.98 -2.45
N GLN A 81 -0.31 5.25 -3.02
CA GLN A 81 -0.43 5.86 -4.35
C GLN A 81 0.15 7.28 -4.43
N LYS A 82 0.01 8.04 -3.34
CA LYS A 82 0.53 9.40 -3.22
C LYS A 82 2.03 9.44 -2.93
N LYS A 83 2.51 8.56 -2.05
CA LYS A 83 3.92 8.56 -1.59
C LYS A 83 4.87 7.73 -2.45
N VAL A 84 4.41 6.59 -2.96
CA VAL A 84 5.25 5.59 -3.63
C VAL A 84 4.95 5.57 -5.14
N ASP A 85 3.82 5.00 -5.55
CA ASP A 85 3.42 4.95 -6.96
C ASP A 85 1.89 4.87 -7.10
N PRO A 86 1.26 5.73 -7.92
CA PRO A 86 -0.20 5.78 -8.11
C PRO A 86 -0.81 4.50 -8.69
N ARG A 87 0.00 3.60 -9.24
CA ARG A 87 -0.46 2.30 -9.76
C ARG A 87 -0.57 1.25 -8.68
N ILE A 88 -0.07 1.51 -7.46
CA ILE A 88 -0.13 0.54 -6.36
C ILE A 88 -1.58 0.19 -6.04
N GLN A 89 -1.84 -1.10 -5.94
CA GLN A 89 -3.11 -1.67 -5.52
C GLN A 89 -2.89 -2.45 -4.22
N VAL A 90 -3.79 -2.26 -3.26
CA VAL A 90 -3.72 -2.98 -1.97
C VAL A 90 -4.78 -4.06 -1.98
N LYS A 91 -4.40 -5.28 -1.63
CA LYS A 91 -5.30 -6.44 -1.55
C LYS A 91 -5.16 -7.12 -0.20
N ILE A 92 -6.28 -7.52 0.40
CA ILE A 92 -6.29 -8.35 1.60
C ILE A 92 -6.16 -9.82 1.21
N VAL A 93 -5.40 -10.59 2.00
CA VAL A 93 -5.21 -12.05 1.88
C VAL A 93 -5.55 -12.85 3.13
#